data_AF-X1AYS5-F1
#
_entry.id   AF-X1AYS5-F1
#
_cell.length_a   1.000
_cell.length_b   1.000
_cell.length_c   1.000
_cell.angle_alpha   90.00
_cell.angle_beta   90.00
_cell.angle_gamma   90.00
#
_symmetry.space_group_name_H-M   'P 1'
#
loop_
_entity.id
_entity.type
_entity.pdbx_description
1 polymer ?
#
loop_
_entity_poly.entity_id
_entity_poly.type
_entity_poly.pdbx_seq_one_letter_code
_entity_poly.pdbx_strand_id
1 'polypeptide(L)' 'GFFAYDSQANFVLVEFKNKEETERVWKYLKEKGIYTLAGWENEFSGLDDQFIRFTIGDEWEMDRVIKVLTMM' A
#
# COMPACT_ATOMS: atom_id res chain seq x y z
N GLY A 1 5.65 -10.14 -4.35
CA GLY A 1 6.77 -9.56 -3.56
C GLY A 1 6.78 -8.07 -3.82
N PHE A 2 7.24 -7.24 -2.87
CA PHE A 2 7.06 -5.79 -2.98
C PHE A 2 8.37 -5.02 -2.78
N PHE A 3 8.42 -3.81 -3.32
CA PHE A 3 9.50 -2.85 -3.11
C PHE A 3 8.92 -1.58 -2.49
N ALA A 4 9.46 -1.16 -1.34
CA ALA A 4 9.08 0.07 -0.67
C ALA A 4 10.12 1.15 -0.98
N TYR A 5 9.69 2.28 -1.52
CA TYR A 5 10.60 3.38 -1.84
C TYR A 5 10.92 4.20 -0.60
N ASP A 6 12.18 4.63 -0.49
CA ASP A 6 12.58 5.63 0.50
C ASP A 6 11.72 6.89 0.35
N SER A 7 11.24 7.40 1.48
CA SER A 7 10.35 8.56 1.51
C SER A 7 10.82 9.60 2.51
N GLN A 8 10.72 10.87 2.10
CA GLN A 8 10.93 12.04 2.96
C GLN A 8 9.58 12.71 3.31
N ALA A 9 8.46 12.02 3.06
CA ALA A 9 7.10 12.49 3.30
C ALA A 9 6.40 11.67 4.40
N ASN A 10 5.14 11.99 4.69
CA ASN A 10 4.29 11.25 5.63
C ASN A 10 3.63 10.01 5.01
N PHE A 11 4.22 9.44 3.96
CA PHE A 11 3.74 8.22 3.33
C PHE A 11 4.90 7.43 2.72
N VAL A 12 4.70 6.14 2.51
CA VAL A 12 5.59 5.27 1.74
C VAL A 12 4.85 4.81 0.50
N LEU A 13 5.50 4.91 -0.67
CA LEU A 13 5.00 4.32 -1.90
C LEU A 13 5.55 2.89 -2.00
N VAL A 14 4.67 1.93 -2.24
CA VAL A 14 5.01 0.52 -2.35
C VAL A 14 4.60 0.00 -3.72
N GLU A 15 5.56 -0.57 -4.44
CA GLU A 15 5.37 -1.25 -5.71
C GLU A 15 5.18 -2.74 -5.52
N PHE A 16 4.20 -3.31 -6.21
CA PHE A 16 3.97 -4.74 -6.30
C PHE A 16 4.25 -5.23 -7.72
N LYS A 17 4.27 -6.55 -7.93
CA LYS A 17 4.70 -7.16 -9.20
C LYS A 17 3.89 -6.68 -10.41
N ASN A 18 2.59 -6.47 -10.23
CA ASN A 18 1.66 -6.06 -11.27
C ASN A 18 0.34 -5.58 -10.66
N LYS A 19 -0.55 -5.05 -11.51
CA LYS A 19 -1.89 -4.60 -11.14
C LYS A 19 -2.72 -5.66 -10.40
N GLU A 20 -2.71 -6.90 -10.87
CA GLU A 20 -3.50 -7.98 -10.28
C GLU A 20 -3.08 -8.28 -8.83
N GLU A 21 -1.77 -8.38 -8.57
CA GLU A 21 -1.24 -8.53 -7.20
C GLU A 21 -1.60 -7.31 -6.34
N THR A 22 -1.45 -6.10 -6.90
CA THR A 22 -1.74 -4.83 -6.21
C THR A 22 -3.20 -4.74 -5.79
N GLU A 23 -4.14 -5.03 -6.70
CA GLU A 23 -5.56 -5.07 -6.39
C GLU A 23 -5.90 -6.12 -5.33
N ARG A 24 -5.27 -7.29 -5.39
CA ARG A 24 -5.47 -8.35 -4.39
C ARG A 24 -5.02 -7.89 -3.01
N VAL A 25 -3.83 -7.29 -2.92
CA VAL A 25 -3.29 -6.75 -1.65
C VAL A 25 -4.20 -5.64 -1.12
N TRP A 26 -4.56 -4.68 -1.97
CA TRP A 26 -5.39 -3.54 -1.60
C TRP A 26 -6.77 -3.99 -1.09
N LYS A 27 -7.43 -4.93 -1.78
CA LYS A 27 -8.71 -5.52 -1.34
C LYS A 27 -8.54 -6.24 0.00
N TYR A 28 -7.49 -7.05 0.16
CA TYR A 28 -7.22 -7.78 1.40
C TYR A 28 -6.99 -6.86 2.59
N LEU A 29 -6.20 -5.78 2.44
CA LEU A 29 -6.00 -4.76 3.48
C LEU A 29 -7.32 -4.12 3.88
N LYS A 30 -8.15 -3.74 2.90
CA LYS A 30 -9.46 -3.14 3.12
C LYS A 30 -10.41 -4.08 3.89
N GLU A 31 -10.42 -5.36 3.56
CA GLU A 31 -11.18 -6.40 4.31
C GLU A 31 -10.71 -6.54 5.76
N LYS A 32 -9.44 -6.24 6.06
CA LYS A 32 -8.88 -6.20 7.42
C LYS A 32 -9.04 -4.85 8.12
N GLY A 33 -9.77 -3.91 7.50
CA GLY A 33 -10.01 -2.56 8.04
C GLY A 33 -8.79 -1.64 7.98
N ILE A 34 -7.84 -1.91 7.07
CA ILE A 34 -6.69 -1.05 6.80
C ILE A 34 -6.96 -0.32 5.48
N TYR A 35 -7.00 1.00 5.53
CA TYR A 35 -7.30 1.84 4.37
C TYR A 35 -6.03 2.47 3.82
N THR A 36 -5.81 2.29 2.53
CA THR A 36 -4.65 2.77 1.78
C THR A 36 -5.10 3.31 0.44
N LEU A 37 -4.26 4.10 -0.22
CA LEU A 37 -4.58 4.67 -1.52
C LEU A 37 -3.86 3.92 -2.62
N ALA A 38 -4.61 3.42 -3.60
CA ALA A 38 -4.04 2.74 -4.74
C ALA A 38 -3.58 3.74 -5.82
N GLY A 39 -2.58 3.36 -6.61
CA GLY A 39 -1.99 4.22 -7.65
C GLY A 39 -2.93 4.61 -8.78
N TRP A 40 -4.08 3.93 -8.92
CA TRP A 40 -5.13 4.26 -9.90
C TRP A 40 -6.22 5.20 -9.36
N GLU A 41 -6.10 5.70 -8.13
CA GLU A 41 -7.01 6.71 -7.60
C GLU A 41 -6.76 8.07 -8.28
N ASN A 42 -7.80 8.90 -8.42
CA ASN A 42 -7.78 10.16 -9.18
C ASN A 42 -6.68 11.16 -8.76
N GLU A 43 -6.11 11.01 -7.57
CA GLU A 43 -5.03 11.85 -7.04
C GLU A 43 -3.65 11.54 -7.66
N PHE A 44 -3.52 10.45 -8.40
CA PHE A 44 -2.25 9.98 -8.95
C PHE A 44 -2.27 10.04 -10.48
N SER A 45 -1.64 11.07 -11.04
CA SER A 45 -1.38 11.15 -12.49
C SER A 45 0.03 10.62 -12.80
N GLY A 46 0.13 9.68 -13.74
CA GLY A 46 1.42 9.15 -14.22
C GLY A 46 2.03 8.03 -13.36
N LEU A 47 1.34 7.52 -12.35
CA LEU A 47 1.71 6.28 -11.68
C LEU A 47 1.01 5.10 -12.38
N ASP A 48 1.76 4.00 -12.58
CA ASP A 48 1.17 2.76 -13.10
C ASP A 48 0.22 2.13 -12.06
N ASP A 49 -0.57 1.16 -12.51
CA ASP A 49 -1.59 0.51 -11.67
C ASP A 49 -1.01 -0.48 -10.62
N GLN A 50 0.30 -0.45 -10.37
CA GLN A 50 1.00 -1.42 -9.51
C GLN A 50 1.51 -0.85 -8.18
N PHE A 51 1.01 0.31 -7.76
CA PHE A 51 1.45 0.99 -6.56
C PHE A 51 0.35 1.13 -5.50
N ILE A 52 0.74 1.11 -4.23
CA ILE A 52 -0.09 1.52 -3.09
C ILE A 52 0.68 2.53 -2.25
N ARG A 53 0.04 3.65 -1.91
CA ARG A 53 0.51 4.65 -0.96
C ARG A 53 0.01 4.30 0.45
N PHE A 54 0.94 4.06 1.35
CA PHE A 54 0.68 3.88 2.78
C PHE A 54 1.01 5.19 3.51
N THR A 55 0.00 5.89 4.02
CA THR A 55 0.23 7.01 4.94
C THR A 55 0.87 6.48 6.22
N ILE A 56 1.91 7.16 6.70
CA ILE A 56 2.57 6.82 7.96
C ILE A 56 1.70 7.36 9.10
N GLY A 57 1.12 6.44 9.87
CA GLY A 57 0.36 6.72 11.08
C GLY A 57 1.19 6.46 12.34
N ASP A 58 0.51 6.13 13.44
CA ASP A 58 1.17 5.72 14.67
C ASP A 58 1.88 4.37 14.51
N GLU A 59 2.89 4.11 15.35
CA GLU A 59 3.68 2.86 15.32
C GLU A 59 2.79 1.60 15.37
N TRP A 60 1.76 1.60 16.22
CA TRP A 60 0.84 0.47 16.34
C TRP A 60 -0.03 0.24 15.09
N GLU A 61 -0.32 1.30 14.33
CA GLU A 61 -1.02 1.19 13.04
C GLU A 61 -0.10 0.56 12.01
N MET A 62 1.16 1.01 11.96
CA MET A 62 2.16 0.48 11.04
C MET A 62 2.51 -0.98 11.34
N ASP A 63 2.65 -1.35 12.60
CA ASP A 63 2.84 -2.74 13.04
C ASP A 63 1.68 -3.63 12.61
N ARG A 64 0.44 -3.12 12.70
CA ARG A 64 -0.74 -3.84 12.23
C ARG A 64 -0.70 -4.07 10.72
N VAL A 65 -0.27 -3.08 9.93
CA VAL A 65 -0.07 -3.24 8.48
C VAL A 65 0.94 -4.34 8.18
N ILE A 66 2.11 -4.31 8.81
CA ILE A 66 3.17 -5.31 8.62
C ILE A 66 2.66 -6.71 8.99
N LYS A 67 1.97 -6.84 10.12
CA LYS A 67 1.38 -8.11 10.55
C LYS A 67 0.36 -8.65 9.55
N VAL A 68 -0.49 -7.80 8.99
CA VAL A 68 -1.48 -8.25 8.00
C VAL A 68 -0.81 -8.67 6.69
N LEU A 69 0.18 -7.90 6.21
CA LEU A 69 0.90 -8.23 4.97
C LEU A 69 1.72 -9.51 5.08
N THR A 70 2.22 -9.87 6.27
CA THR A 70 2.98 -11.11 6.50
C THR A 70 2.11 -12.37 6.60
N MET A 71 0.78 -12.22 6.70
CA MET A 71 -0.18 -13.32 6.74
C MET A 71 -0.83 -13.64 5.38
N MET A 72 -0.48 -12.88 4.33
CA MET A 72 -0.96 -13.06 2.95
C MET A 72 -0.05 -14.00 2.17
#